data_AF-A0A661G454-F1
#
_entry.id   AF-A0A661G454-F1
#
_cell.length_a   1.000
_cell.length_b   1.000
_cell.length_c   1.000
_cell.angle_alpha   90.00
_cell.angle_beta   90.00
_cell.angle_gamma   90.00
#
_symmetry.space_group_name_H-M   'P 1'
#
loop_
_entity.id
_entity.type
_entity.pdbx_description
1 polymer ?
#
loop_
_entity_poly.entity_id
_entity_poly.type
_entity_poly.pdbx_seq_one_letter_code
_entity_poly.pdbx_strand_id
1 'polypeptide(L)'
;MDRYIPQSACRSAPALLLVALLAGCAAQPPVVPSGVADAPATTEACLAWFDAAEAVIARAGTRDVQAARLPGAPHLRVDRLLAALAAERPEGAAYTAWLDRAAALARAGWVVELANLSA
;
A
#
# COMPACT_ATOMS: atom_id res chain seq x y z
N MET A 1 -14.09 60.84 7.10
CA MET A 1 -13.07 59.95 6.50
C MET A 1 -13.73 58.62 6.21
N ASP A 2 -14.46 58.56 5.08
CA ASP A 2 -15.18 57.36 4.66
C ASP A 2 -14.20 56.35 4.04
N ARG A 3 -14.20 55.13 4.59
CA ARG A 3 -13.44 54.00 4.03
C ARG A 3 -14.23 53.44 2.85
N TYR A 4 -13.76 53.71 1.65
CA TYR A 4 -14.22 53.07 0.41
C TYR A 4 -13.77 51.59 0.41
N ILE A 5 -14.69 50.66 0.72
CA ILE A 5 -14.44 49.21 0.60
C ILE A 5 -14.89 48.78 -0.81
N PRO A 6 -13.97 48.39 -1.70
CA PRO A 6 -14.34 47.97 -3.06
C PRO A 6 -15.10 46.63 -3.01
N GLN A 7 -16.32 46.64 -3.56
CA GLN A 7 -17.26 45.51 -3.56
C GLN A 7 -16.68 44.26 -4.27
N SER A 8 -15.68 44.44 -5.13
CA SER A 8 -14.96 43.36 -5.83
C SER A 8 -14.16 42.45 -4.90
N ALA A 9 -13.73 42.94 -3.73
CA ALA A 9 -12.97 42.15 -2.75
C ALA A 9 -13.86 41.18 -1.95
N CYS A 10 -15.17 41.44 -1.85
CA CYS A 10 -16.08 40.63 -1.04
C CYS A 10 -16.58 39.38 -1.80
N ARG A 11 -16.57 39.40 -3.14
CA ARG A 11 -17.02 38.28 -3.99
C ARG A 11 -15.99 37.16 -4.15
N SER A 12 -14.70 37.44 -3.99
CA SER A 12 -13.62 36.47 -4.15
C SER A 12 -13.33 35.65 -2.89
N ALA A 13 -13.77 36.12 -1.71
CA ALA A 13 -13.60 35.43 -0.44
C ALA A 13 -14.16 33.99 -0.40
N PRO A 14 -15.39 33.70 -0.87
CA PRO A 14 -15.91 32.33 -0.86
C PRO A 14 -15.17 31.41 -1.85
N ALA A 15 -14.71 31.94 -2.99
CA ALA A 15 -13.96 31.18 -3.97
C ALA A 15 -12.57 30.79 -3.45
N LEU A 16 -11.88 31.71 -2.77
CA LEU A 16 -10.59 31.44 -2.10
C LEU A 16 -10.73 30.40 -0.99
N LEU A 17 -11.79 30.48 -0.18
CA LEU A 17 -12.07 29.50 0.88
C LEU A 17 -12.33 28.10 0.30
N LEU A 18 -13.09 28.00 -0.79
CA LEU A 18 -13.38 26.74 -1.45
C LEU A 18 -12.13 26.08 -2.04
N VAL A 19 -11.25 26.87 -2.67
CA VAL A 19 -9.96 26.36 -3.20
C VAL A 19 -9.05 25.89 -2.06
N ALA A 20 -9.02 26.61 -0.93
CA ALA A 20 -8.23 26.21 0.24
C ALA A 20 -8.73 24.88 0.85
N LEU A 21 -10.06 24.67 0.90
CA LEU A 21 -10.66 23.43 1.39
C LEU A 21 -10.37 22.23 0.46
N LEU A 22 -10.35 22.44 -0.85
CA LEU A 22 -10.06 21.38 -1.84
C LEU A 22 -8.57 20.99 -1.88
N ALA A 23 -7.65 21.89 -1.54
CA ALA A 23 -6.22 21.60 -1.52
C ALA A 23 -5.80 20.59 -0.42
N GLY A 24 -6.63 20.41 0.61
CA GLY A 24 -6.34 19.48 1.71
C GLY A 24 -6.30 18.01 1.30
N CYS A 25 -7.06 17.60 0.27
CA CYS A 25 -7.12 16.19 -0.14
C CYS A 25 -5.90 15.71 -0.94
N ALA A 26 -5.14 16.61 -1.56
CA ALA A 26 -3.95 16.26 -2.34
C ALA A 26 -2.63 16.44 -1.56
N ALA A 27 -2.68 17.12 -0.42
CA ALA A 27 -1.49 17.52 0.33
C ALA A 27 -1.15 16.59 1.51
N GLN A 28 -1.86 15.47 1.69
CA GLN A 28 -1.53 14.51 2.75
C GLN A 28 -0.16 13.87 2.45
N PRO A 29 0.90 14.19 3.21
CA PRO A 29 2.17 13.51 3.03
C PRO A 29 1.99 12.02 3.37
N PRO A 30 2.69 11.10 2.70
CA PRO A 30 2.65 9.69 3.08
C PRO A 30 3.09 9.56 4.55
N VAL A 31 2.24 8.96 5.38
CA VAL A 31 2.61 8.59 6.76
C VAL A 31 3.68 7.52 6.66
N VAL A 32 4.94 7.92 6.85
CA VAL A 32 6.05 6.98 7.03
C VAL A 32 6.14 6.64 8.52
N PRO A 33 5.98 5.36 8.92
CA PRO A 33 6.12 4.98 10.32
C PRO A 33 7.54 5.29 10.82
N SER A 34 7.66 6.24 11.73
CA SER A 34 8.90 6.57 12.43
C SER A 34 9.15 5.50 13.50
N GLY A 35 9.98 4.50 13.19
CA GLY A 35 10.34 3.46 14.17
C GLY A 35 11.11 2.25 13.67
N VAL A 36 11.41 2.15 12.37
CA VAL A 36 12.05 0.95 11.77
C VAL A 36 13.51 1.19 11.33
N ALA A 37 14.11 2.34 11.67
CA ALA A 37 15.23 2.88 10.90
C ALA A 37 16.66 2.45 11.32
N ASP A 38 16.91 1.96 12.54
CA ASP A 38 18.31 1.97 13.05
C ASP A 38 18.94 0.61 13.39
N ALA A 39 18.27 -0.52 13.15
CA ALA A 39 18.87 -1.85 13.27
C ALA A 39 18.67 -2.65 11.98
N PRO A 40 19.67 -3.41 11.49
CA PRO A 40 19.45 -4.32 10.37
C PRO A 40 18.38 -5.34 10.79
N ALA A 41 17.20 -5.23 10.19
CA ALA A 41 16.12 -6.18 10.44
C ALA A 41 16.63 -7.58 10.07
N THR A 42 16.60 -8.49 11.04
CA THR A 42 16.89 -9.90 10.77
C THR A 42 15.82 -10.45 9.83
N THR A 43 16.13 -11.49 9.06
CA THR A 43 15.13 -12.18 8.22
C THR A 43 13.91 -12.58 9.04
N GLU A 44 14.10 -13.02 10.27
CA GLU A 44 13.02 -13.39 11.20
C GLU A 44 12.12 -12.21 11.57
N ALA A 45 12.70 -11.03 11.82
CA ALA A 45 11.93 -9.82 12.08
C ALA A 45 11.07 -9.41 10.87
N CYS A 46 11.62 -9.54 9.65
CA CYS A 46 10.87 -9.28 8.42
C CYS A 46 9.70 -10.26 8.25
N LEU A 47 9.92 -11.55 8.48
CA LEU A 47 8.88 -12.56 8.38
C LEU A 47 7.77 -12.32 9.42
N ALA A 48 8.14 -12.04 10.67
CA ALA A 48 7.20 -11.71 11.73
C ALA A 48 6.37 -10.46 11.40
N TRP A 49 6.97 -9.46 10.76
CA TRP A 49 6.24 -8.28 10.29
C TRP A 49 5.17 -8.65 9.26
N PHE A 50 5.47 -9.52 8.29
CA PHE A 50 4.48 -9.95 7.29
C PHE A 50 3.31 -10.72 7.91
N ASP A 51 3.58 -11.58 8.90
CA ASP A 51 2.55 -12.33 9.62
C ASP A 51 1.66 -11.38 10.46
N ALA A 52 2.26 -10.37 11.10
CA ALA A 52 1.52 -9.35 11.84
C ALA A 52 0.64 -8.49 10.92
N ALA A 53 1.20 -8.03 9.80
CA ALA A 53 0.49 -7.24 8.80
C ALA A 53 -0.69 -8.03 8.19
N GLU A 54 -0.49 -9.33 7.94
CA GLU A 54 -1.55 -10.23 7.50
C GLU A 54 -2.73 -10.23 8.46
N ALA A 55 -2.47 -10.41 9.76
CA ALA A 55 -3.53 -10.52 10.76
C ALA A 55 -4.37 -9.23 10.82
N VAL A 56 -3.75 -8.07 10.61
CA VAL A 56 -4.46 -6.79 10.49
C VAL A 56 -5.34 -6.76 9.25
N ILE A 57 -4.79 -7.08 8.07
CA ILE A 57 -5.53 -7.12 6.79
C ILE A 57 -6.70 -8.11 6.85
N ALA A 58 -6.48 -9.29 7.47
CA ALA A 58 -7.52 -10.30 7.64
C ALA A 58 -8.70 -9.77 8.45
N ARG A 59 -8.42 -9.10 9.58
CA ARG A 59 -9.45 -8.52 10.45
C ARG A 59 -10.19 -7.37 9.78
N ALA A 60 -9.51 -6.60 8.93
CA ALA A 60 -10.11 -5.53 8.15
C ALA A 60 -10.96 -6.04 6.97
N GLY A 61 -10.80 -7.31 6.56
CA GLY A 61 -11.50 -7.88 5.42
C GLY A 61 -11.02 -7.32 4.07
N THR A 62 -9.87 -6.65 4.02
CA THR A 62 -9.33 -5.98 2.82
C THR A 62 -8.39 -6.87 2.00
N ARG A 63 -8.30 -8.15 2.34
CA ARG A 63 -7.42 -9.12 1.70
C ARG A 63 -7.82 -9.39 0.25
N ASP A 64 -6.84 -9.44 -0.64
CA ASP A 64 -7.02 -9.98 -1.99
C ASP A 64 -7.17 -11.51 -1.94
N VAL A 65 -8.35 -12.00 -2.33
CA VAL A 65 -8.67 -13.43 -2.37
C VAL A 65 -8.13 -14.14 -3.62
N GLN A 66 -7.69 -13.40 -4.64
CA GLN A 66 -7.18 -13.95 -5.89
C GLN A 66 -5.68 -14.30 -5.82
N ALA A 67 -4.95 -13.74 -4.86
CA ALA A 67 -3.54 -13.96 -4.64
C ALA A 67 -3.27 -14.50 -3.22
N ALA A 68 -3.07 -15.82 -3.12
CA ALA A 68 -2.81 -16.50 -1.85
C ALA A 68 -1.34 -16.38 -1.44
N ARG A 69 -1.07 -16.47 -0.13
CA ARG A 69 0.30 -16.54 0.38
C ARG A 69 0.95 -17.88 0.04
N LEU A 70 2.26 -17.83 -0.17
CA LEU A 70 3.06 -19.04 -0.28
C LEU A 70 3.45 -19.53 1.14
N PRO A 71 3.11 -20.77 1.54
CA PRO A 71 3.50 -21.29 2.86
C PRO A 71 5.01 -21.24 3.07
N GLY A 72 5.45 -20.74 4.23
CA GLY A 72 6.87 -20.56 4.56
C GLY A 72 7.55 -19.36 3.90
N ALA A 73 6.87 -18.64 3.00
CA ALA A 73 7.36 -17.42 2.37
C ALA A 73 6.25 -16.35 2.35
N PRO A 74 5.89 -15.78 3.52
CA PRO A 74 4.75 -14.84 3.65
C PRO A 74 4.91 -13.53 2.88
N HIS A 75 6.14 -13.22 2.45
CA HIS A 75 6.46 -12.09 1.57
C HIS A 75 6.18 -12.37 0.09
N LEU A 76 5.87 -13.62 -0.28
CA LEU A 76 5.50 -14.05 -1.63
C LEU A 76 4.02 -14.40 -1.71
N ARG A 77 3.45 -14.18 -2.89
CA ARG A 77 2.07 -14.53 -3.21
C ARG A 77 1.99 -15.21 -4.57
N VAL A 78 1.00 -16.07 -4.70
CA VAL A 78 0.73 -16.83 -5.91
C VAL A 78 -0.75 -16.70 -6.26
N ASP A 79 -1.02 -16.38 -7.52
CA ASP A 79 -2.36 -16.47 -8.10
C ASP A 79 -2.57 -17.89 -8.67
N ARG A 80 -3.75 -18.11 -9.26
CA ARG A 80 -4.09 -19.39 -9.89
C ARG A 80 -3.11 -19.79 -11.00
N LEU A 81 -2.57 -18.84 -11.76
CA LEU A 81 -1.64 -19.13 -12.85
C LEU A 81 -0.29 -19.57 -12.29
N LEU A 82 0.26 -18.82 -11.35
CA LEU A 82 1.54 -19.13 -10.71
C LEU A 82 1.46 -20.44 -9.93
N ALA A 83 0.32 -20.76 -9.30
CA ALA A 83 0.11 -22.04 -8.65
C ALA A 83 0.13 -23.20 -9.66
N ALA A 84 -0.49 -23.03 -10.83
CA ALA A 84 -0.47 -24.04 -11.89
C ALA A 84 0.96 -24.26 -12.43
N LEU A 85 1.71 -23.18 -12.68
CA LEU A 85 3.10 -23.27 -13.13
C LEU A 85 4.03 -23.89 -12.09
N ALA A 86 3.80 -23.63 -10.80
CA ALA A 86 4.58 -24.26 -9.73
C ALA A 86 4.42 -25.79 -9.70
N ALA A 87 3.25 -26.30 -10.08
CA ALA A 87 2.98 -27.74 -10.12
C ALA A 87 3.84 -28.49 -11.17
N GLU A 88 4.32 -27.77 -12.20
CA GLU A 88 5.25 -28.30 -13.20
C GLU A 88 6.69 -28.42 -12.66
N ARG A 89 6.95 -27.99 -11.42
CA ARG A 89 8.26 -28.02 -10.74
C ARG A 89 9.34 -27.34 -11.59
N PRO A 90 9.19 -26.03 -11.89
CA PRO A 90 10.19 -25.32 -12.65
C PRO A 90 11.54 -25.34 -11.92
N GLU A 91 12.63 -25.40 -12.68
CA GLU A 91 14.00 -25.42 -12.18
C GLU A 91 14.84 -24.31 -12.84
N GLY A 92 16.02 -24.04 -12.28
CA GLY A 92 16.96 -23.06 -12.83
C GLY A 92 16.31 -21.70 -13.11
N ALA A 93 16.52 -21.20 -14.33
CA ALA A 93 16.00 -19.89 -14.73
C ALA A 93 14.46 -19.78 -14.70
N ALA A 94 13.74 -20.88 -14.95
CA ALA A 94 12.29 -20.89 -14.89
C ALA A 94 11.79 -20.73 -13.45
N TYR A 95 12.48 -21.35 -12.48
CA TYR A 95 12.16 -21.19 -11.07
C TYR A 95 12.43 -19.75 -10.59
N THR A 96 13.56 -19.16 -11.00
CA THR A 96 13.86 -17.76 -10.68
C THR A 96 12.81 -16.82 -11.25
N ALA A 97 12.42 -16.99 -12.51
CA ALA A 97 11.37 -16.19 -13.13
C ALA A 97 10.01 -16.34 -12.42
N TRP A 98 9.69 -17.55 -11.96
CA TRP A 98 8.51 -17.81 -11.16
C TRP A 98 8.55 -17.06 -9.81
N LEU A 99 9.69 -17.10 -9.09
CA LEU A 99 9.89 -16.36 -7.85
C LEU A 99 9.77 -14.85 -8.05
N ASP A 100 10.37 -14.31 -9.11
CA ASP A 100 10.30 -12.88 -9.44
C ASP A 100 8.86 -12.44 -9.69
N ARG A 101 8.08 -13.27 -10.40
CA ARG A 101 6.68 -12.99 -10.68
C ARG A 101 5.82 -13.07 -9.42
N ALA A 102 6.06 -14.04 -8.55
CA ALA A 102 5.40 -14.16 -7.25
C ALA A 102 5.71 -12.98 -6.33
N ALA A 103 6.98 -12.51 -6.31
CA ALA A 103 7.38 -11.34 -5.55
C ALA A 103 6.75 -10.04 -6.10
N ALA A 104 6.68 -9.89 -7.42
CA ALA A 104 6.03 -8.75 -8.06
C ALA A 104 4.52 -8.72 -7.76
N LEU A 105 3.85 -9.87 -7.83
CA LEU A 105 2.44 -10.01 -7.46
C LEU A 105 2.23 -9.63 -5.99
N ALA A 106 3.07 -10.14 -5.09
CA ALA A 106 3.00 -9.82 -3.67
C ALA A 106 3.13 -8.32 -3.41
N ARG A 107 4.15 -7.65 -3.98
CA ARG A 107 4.35 -6.20 -3.80
C ARG A 107 3.12 -5.40 -4.22
N ALA A 108 2.55 -5.71 -5.39
CA ALA A 108 1.36 -5.03 -5.87
C ALA A 108 0.16 -5.23 -4.94
N GLY A 109 -0.07 -6.48 -4.50
CA GLY A 109 -1.15 -6.82 -3.57
C GLY A 109 -1.00 -6.12 -2.22
N TRP A 110 0.18 -6.17 -1.61
CA TRP A 110 0.44 -5.52 -0.32
C TRP A 110 0.20 -4.02 -0.36
N VAL A 111 0.59 -3.33 -1.43
CA VAL A 111 0.32 -1.89 -1.58
C VAL A 111 -1.18 -1.61 -1.53
N VAL A 112 -2.00 -2.38 -2.25
CA VAL A 112 -3.45 -2.20 -2.29
C VAL A 112 -4.09 -2.57 -0.95
N GLU A 113 -3.76 -3.72 -0.38
CA GLU A 113 -4.35 -4.19 0.88
C GLU A 113 -4.04 -3.25 2.06
N LEU A 114 -2.81 -2.74 2.12
CA LEU A 114 -2.39 -1.78 3.16
C LEU A 114 -3.05 -0.42 2.96
N ALA A 115 -3.18 0.06 1.71
CA ALA A 115 -3.90 1.31 1.42
C ALA A 115 -5.38 1.23 1.83
N ASN A 116 -5.99 0.05 1.73
CA ASN A 116 -7.38 -0.17 2.12
C ASN A 116 -7.59 -0.23 3.65
N LEU A 117 -6.53 -0.27 4.48
CA LEU A 117 -6.66 -0.31 5.94
C LEU A 117 -7.18 1.00 6.55
N SER A 118 -7.07 2.11 5.84
CA SER A 118 -7.58 3.43 6.27
C SER A 118 -8.88 3.85 5.58
N ALA A 119 -9.45 2.97 4.76
CA ALA A 119 -10.69 3.22 4.03
C ALA A 119 -11.94 3.07 4.90
#